data_AF-A0A024H6C9-F1
#
_entry.id   AF-A0A024H6C9-F1
#
_cell.length_a   1.000
_cell.length_b   1.000
_cell.length_c   1.000
_cell.angle_alpha   90.00
_cell.angle_beta   90.00
_cell.angle_gamma   90.00
#
_symmetry.space_group_name_H-M   'P 1'
#
loop_
_entity.id
_entity.type
_entity.pdbx_description
1 polymer ?
#
loop_
_entity_poly.entity_id
_entity_poly.type
_entity_poly.pdbx_seq_one_letter_code
_entity_poly.pdbx_strand_id
1 'polypeptide(L)'
;MEGIAYRYRCGIAWRDLPEQFRPWQTVWKRHRRFAADGIWDRIHAVLLSEANAAGEIDWTVSVDSTINRAHQHGTNLPRSTGGRPELQETLGRT
;
A
#
# COMPACT_ATOMS: atom_id res chain seq x y z
N MET A 1 1.56 -19.67 9.95
CA MET A 1 2.45 -18.71 9.28
C MET A 1 2.79 -19.21 7.89
N GLU A 2 3.14 -20.48 7.73
CA GLU A 2 3.47 -21.07 6.42
C GLU A 2 2.45 -20.78 5.31
N GLY A 3 1.15 -20.96 5.55
CA GLY A 3 0.14 -20.64 4.52
C GLY A 3 0.10 -19.16 4.11
N ILE A 4 0.44 -18.23 5.02
CA ILE A 4 0.55 -16.80 4.69
C ILE A 4 1.80 -16.57 3.83
N ALA A 5 2.95 -17.12 4.25
CA ALA A 5 4.21 -17.00 3.52
C ALA A 5 4.12 -17.62 2.13
N TYR A 6 3.51 -18.80 2.01
CA TYR A 6 3.28 -19.48 0.73
C TYR A 6 2.45 -18.62 -0.22
N ARG A 7 1.34 -18.05 0.28
CA ARG A 7 0.48 -17.17 -0.52
C ARG A 7 1.24 -15.96 -1.09
N TYR A 8 2.12 -15.34 -0.30
CA TYR A 8 2.96 -14.23 -0.78
C TYR A 8 4.05 -14.69 -1.74
N ARG A 9 4.70 -15.82 -1.47
CA ARG A 9 5.73 -16.39 -2.35
C ARG A 9 5.18 -16.76 -3.72
N CYS A 10 3.98 -17.32 -3.79
CA CYS A 10 3.36 -17.78 -5.03
C CYS A 10 2.45 -16.75 -5.70
N GLY A 11 2.14 -15.63 -5.03
CA GLY A 11 1.24 -14.59 -5.57
C GLY A 11 -0.20 -15.04 -5.80
N ILE A 12 -0.65 -16.10 -5.12
CA ILE A 12 -1.97 -16.70 -5.34
C ILE A 12 -3.09 -15.97 -4.59
N ALA A 13 -4.33 -16.16 -5.05
CA ALA A 13 -5.49 -15.71 -4.30
C ALA A 13 -5.64 -16.54 -3.01
N TRP A 14 -6.29 -15.97 -1.99
CA TRP A 14 -6.52 -16.68 -0.72
C TRP A 14 -7.29 -17.99 -0.90
N ARG A 15 -8.25 -18.02 -1.83
CA ARG A 15 -9.08 -19.21 -2.10
C ARG A 15 -8.31 -20.34 -2.76
N ASP A 16 -7.17 -20.04 -3.36
CA ASP A 16 -6.33 -21.01 -4.08
C ASP A 16 -5.24 -21.59 -3.17
N LEU A 17 -5.30 -21.31 -1.87
CA LEU A 17 -4.34 -21.83 -0.91
C LEU A 17 -4.44 -23.37 -0.86
N PRO A 18 -3.33 -24.11 -1.05
CA PRO A 18 -3.35 -25.57 -0.99
C PRO A 18 -3.92 -26.12 0.31
N GLU A 19 -4.66 -27.23 0.23
CA GLU A 19 -5.39 -27.83 1.37
C GLU A 19 -4.48 -28.32 2.51
N GLN A 20 -3.20 -28.58 2.21
CA GLN A 20 -2.18 -28.87 3.23
C GLN A 20 -2.00 -27.70 4.20
N PHE A 21 -2.34 -26.48 3.79
CA PHE A 21 -2.47 -25.34 4.67
C PHE A 21 -3.92 -25.27 5.18
N ARG A 22 -4.07 -24.97 6.47
CA ARG A 22 -5.38 -24.79 7.12
C ARG A 22 -6.37 -24.01 6.22
N PRO A 23 -7.70 -24.20 6.37
CA PRO A 23 -8.70 -23.52 5.57
C PRO A 23 -8.40 -22.04 5.39
N TRP A 24 -8.43 -21.56 4.15
CA TRP A 24 -7.93 -20.24 3.79
C TRP A 24 -8.56 -19.11 4.62
N GLN A 25 -9.81 -19.25 5.06
CA GLN A 25 -10.51 -18.29 5.92
C GLN A 25 -9.80 -18.14 7.27
N THR A 26 -9.31 -19.24 7.83
CA THR A 26 -8.57 -19.25 9.11
C THR A 26 -7.23 -18.57 8.94
N VAL A 27 -6.52 -18.87 7.84
CA VAL A 27 -5.23 -18.26 7.51
C VAL A 27 -5.40 -16.76 7.27
N TRP A 28 -6.43 -16.36 6.52
CA TRP A 28 -6.78 -14.96 6.27
C TRP A 28 -7.15 -14.22 7.56
N LYS A 29 -8.01 -14.77 8.41
CA LYS A 29 -8.38 -14.15 9.69
C LYS A 29 -7.15 -13.89 10.57
N ARG A 30 -6.23 -14.85 10.62
CA ARG A 30 -4.97 -14.69 11.36
C ARG A 30 -4.08 -13.62 10.73
N HIS A 31 -3.93 -13.63 9.40
CA HIS A 31 -3.18 -12.60 8.67
C HIS A 31 -3.72 -11.20 8.96
N ARG A 32 -5.05 -11.03 8.86
CA ARG A 32 -5.73 -9.76 9.15
C ARG A 32 -5.54 -9.31 10.59
N ARG A 33 -5.64 -10.23 11.56
CA ARG A 33 -5.38 -9.91 12.96
C ARG A 33 -3.94 -9.46 13.17
N PHE A 34 -2.97 -10.13 12.56
CA PHE A 34 -1.57 -9.76 12.66
C PHE A 34 -1.28 -8.39 12.06
N ALA A 35 -1.96 -8.02 10.97
CA ALA A 35 -1.90 -6.68 10.42
C ALA A 35 -2.48 -5.64 11.38
N ALA A 36 -3.65 -5.90 11.96
CA ALA A 36 -4.26 -5.01 12.94
C ALA A 36 -3.41 -4.85 14.22
N ASP A 37 -2.76 -5.92 14.66
CA ASP A 37 -1.92 -5.93 15.84
C ASP A 37 -0.51 -5.37 15.58
N GLY A 38 -0.16 -4.94 14.35
CA GLY A 38 1.18 -4.46 14.00
C GLY A 38 2.27 -5.53 14.11
N ILE A 39 1.91 -6.80 14.00
CA ILE A 39 2.86 -7.92 14.07
C ILE A 39 3.75 -7.94 12.83
N TRP A 40 3.21 -7.58 11.65
CA TRP A 40 4.01 -7.52 10.42
C TRP A 40 5.09 -6.45 10.49
N ASP A 41 4.79 -5.29 11.06
CA ASP A 41 5.76 -4.22 11.23
C ASP A 41 6.90 -4.64 12.16
N ARG A 42 6.56 -5.34 13.25
CA ARG A 42 7.56 -5.89 14.19
C ARG A 42 8.45 -6.94 13.54
N ILE A 43 7.87 -7.87 12.78
CA ILE A 43 8.64 -8.89 12.03
C ILE A 43 9.56 -8.19 11.02
N HIS A 44 9.04 -7.22 10.28
CA HIS A 44 9.82 -6.47 9.31
C HIS A 44 10.99 -5.72 9.96
N ALA A 45 10.77 -5.05 11.09
CA ALA A 45 11.83 -4.34 11.81
C ALA A 45 12.96 -5.28 12.28
N VAL A 46 12.62 -6.47 12.78
CA VAL A 46 13.62 -7.48 13.18
C VAL A 46 14.43 -7.95 11.97
N LEU A 47 13.76 -8.36 10.89
CA LEU A 47 14.44 -8.83 9.68
C LEU A 47 15.34 -7.75 9.07
N LEU A 48 14.86 -6.49 9.05
CA LEU A 48 15.62 -5.36 8.55
C LEU A 48 16.86 -5.09 9.41
N SER A 49 16.73 -5.18 10.73
CA SER A 49 17.86 -5.05 11.66
C SER A 49 18.90 -6.15 11.46
N GLU A 50 18.47 -7.40 11.28
CA GLU A 50 19.36 -8.55 11.05
C GLU A 50 20.12 -8.41 9.72
N ALA A 51 19.41 -8.10 8.64
CA ALA A 51 20.01 -7.92 7.32
C ALA A 51 20.94 -6.70 7.27
N ASN A 52 20.62 -5.62 7.98
CA ASN A 52 21.53 -4.47 8.14
C ASN A 52 22.80 -4.87 8.90
N ALA A 53 22.69 -5.63 9.99
CA ALA A 53 23.84 -6.11 10.74
C ALA A 53 24.73 -7.07 9.93
N ALA A 54 24.13 -7.84 9.02
CA ALA A 54 24.83 -8.72 8.08
C ALA A 54 25.44 -7.97 6.87
N GLY A 55 25.17 -6.68 6.70
CA GLY A 55 25.62 -5.90 5.55
C GLY A 55 24.92 -6.28 4.24
N GLU A 56 23.75 -6.92 4.30
CA GLU A 56 22.97 -7.36 3.14
C GLU A 56 22.08 -6.25 2.55
N ILE A 57 21.97 -5.12 3.26
CA ILE A 57 21.18 -3.97 2.85
C ILE A 57 22.10 -2.79 2.55
N ASP A 58 21.99 -2.28 1.33
CA ASP A 58 22.43 -0.93 0.98
C ASP A 58 21.23 0.02 1.12
N TRP A 59 21.42 1.11 1.85
CA TRP A 59 20.36 2.09 2.15
C TRP A 59 20.14 3.12 1.03
N THR A 60 20.65 2.84 -0.17
CA THR A 60 20.40 3.65 -1.36
C THR A 60 18.91 3.58 -1.73
N VAL A 61 18.23 4.72 -1.61
CA VAL A 61 16.79 4.82 -1.91
C VAL A 61 16.60 4.98 -3.42
N SER A 62 15.88 4.05 -4.04
CA SER A 62 15.33 4.24 -5.39
C SER A 62 13.95 4.89 -5.31
N VAL A 63 13.79 6.06 -5.91
CA VAL A 63 12.49 6.74 -6.01
C VAL A 63 11.91 6.46 -7.39
N ASP A 64 10.81 5.72 -7.45
CA ASP A 64 9.97 5.65 -8.65
C ASP A 64 8.78 6.61 -8.55
N SER A 65 8.34 7.13 -9.70
CA SER A 65 7.10 7.90 -9.78
C SER A 65 6.32 7.45 -11.00
N THR A 66 5.00 7.34 -10.85
CA THR A 66 4.09 7.02 -11.94
C THR A 66 3.05 8.12 -12.05
N ILE A 67 2.91 8.72 -13.23
CA ILE A 67 1.86 9.68 -13.53
C ILE A 67 0.75 8.95 -14.29
N ASN A 68 -0.42 8.81 -13.68
CA ASN A 68 -1.63 8.29 -14.35
C ASN A 68 -2.64 9.41 -14.58
N ARG A 69 -3.22 9.46 -15.78
CA ARG A 69 -4.25 10.44 -16.12
C ARG A 69 -5.58 9.99 -15.50
N ALA A 70 -6.22 10.87 -14.73
CA ALA A 70 -7.55 10.59 -14.21
C ALA A 70 -8.58 10.52 -15.35
N HIS A 71 -9.61 9.67 -15.20
CA HIS A 71 -10.78 9.68 -16.07
C HIS A 71 -11.42 11.08 -16.06
N GLN A 72 -11.91 11.56 -17.21
CA GLN A 72 -12.47 12.91 -17.37
C GLN A 72 -13.61 13.27 -16.40
N HIS A 73 -14.30 12.27 -15.83
CA HIS A 73 -15.34 12.49 -14.82
C HIS A 73 -14.80 12.65 -13.38
N GLY A 74 -13.52 12.33 -13.16
CA GLY A 74 -12.80 12.57 -11.90
C GLY A 74 -11.97 13.85 -11.91
N THR A 75 -11.91 14.58 -13.03
CA THR A 75 -11.07 15.78 -13.18
C THR A 75 -11.75 17.09 -12.78
N ASN A 76 -13.02 17.06 -12.39
CA ASN A 76 -13.84 18.26 -12.16
C ASN A 76 -13.80 18.79 -10.72
N LEU A 77 -12.86 18.31 -9.88
CA LEU A 77 -12.68 18.91 -8.57
C LEU A 77 -12.18 20.36 -8.76
N PRO A 78 -12.83 21.36 -8.14
CA PRO A 78 -12.39 22.74 -8.23
C PRO A 78 -10.95 22.83 -7.72
N ARG A 79 -10.05 23.29 -8.59
CA ARG A 79 -8.66 23.57 -8.21
C ARG A 79 -8.61 24.98 -7.65
N SER A 80 -8.23 25.11 -6.38
CA SER A 80 -7.69 26.38 -5.90
C SER A 80 -6.29 26.51 -6.50
N THR A 81 -6.17 27.29 -7.58
CA THR A 81 -4.90 27.50 -8.29
C THR A 81 -3.93 28.38 -7.50
N GLY A 82 -4.33 28.89 -6.32
CA GLY A 82 -3.50 29.82 -5.52
C GLY A 82 -3.22 31.16 -6.20
N GLY A 83 -3.76 31.39 -7.40
CA GLY A 83 -3.69 32.65 -8.10
C GLY A 83 -4.57 33.69 -7.43
N ARG A 84 -4.12 34.95 -7.43
CA ARG A 84 -4.97 36.07 -7.00
C ARG A 84 -6.14 36.19 -7.99
N PRO A 85 -7.39 36.38 -7.53
CA PRO A 85 -8.50 36.61 -8.43
C PRO A 85 -8.21 37.83 -9.31
N GLU A 86 -8.35 37.67 -10.62
CA GLU A 86 -8.18 38.78 -11.56
C GLU A 86 -9.33 39.77 -11.42
N LEU A 87 -9.03 41.06 -11.51
CA LEU A 87 -9.97 42.16 -11.27
C LEU A 87 -11.19 42.16 -12.22
N GLN A 88 -11.19 41.36 -13.30
CA GLN A 88 -12.34 41.24 -14.20
C GLN A 88 -13.39 40.22 -13.75
N GLU A 89 -13.13 39.38 -12.74
CA GLU A 89 -14.12 38.40 -12.26
C GLU A 89 -15.17 39.00 -11.29
N THR A 90 -15.18 40.32 -11.09
CA THR A 90 -16.31 40.99 -10.42
C THR A 90 -17.46 41.19 -11.40
N LEU A 91 -18.47 40.31 -11.33
CA LEU A 91 -19.89 40.63 -11.06
C LEU A 91 -20.86 39.52 -11.53
N GLY A 92 -21.55 38.92 -10.56
CA GLY A 92 -23.01 38.78 -10.60
C GLY A 92 -23.61 37.44 -11.03
N ARG A 93 -24.15 36.70 -10.05
CA ARG A 93 -25.61 36.63 -9.82
C ARG A 93 -25.92 35.92 -8.51
N THR A 94 -26.62 36.64 -7.64
CA THR A 94 -27.56 36.10 -6.65
C THR A 94 -28.64 35.26 -7.30
#